data_AF-A0A7S2IZ22-F1
#
_entry.id   AF-A0A7S2IZ22-F1
#
_cell.length_a   1.000
_cell.length_b   1.000
_cell.length_c   1.000
_cell.angle_alpha   90.00
_cell.angle_beta   90.00
_cell.angle_gamma   90.00
#
_symmetry.space_group_name_H-M   'P 1'
#
loop_
_entity.id
_entity.type
_entity.pdbx_description
1 polymer ?
#
loop_
_entity_poly.entity_id
_entity_poly.type
_entity_poly.pdbx_seq_one_letter_code
_entity_poly.pdbx_strand_id
1 'polypeptide(L)'
;AAPVHRSALLPRQQAEALGVVWRGNASEESSHEKLTVGIGEMPADFTWCDKDGVNYCTMSRNEHIPQYCGSCWAHAAVSALADRVKIARKAEGIDINPSVQHLLNCGGVGSCA
;
A
#
# COMPACT_ATOMS: atom_id res chain seq x y z
N ALA A 1 23.13 25.66 -11.56
CA ALA A 1 21.65 25.72 -11.51
C ALA A 1 21.17 24.63 -10.58
N ALA A 2 20.29 24.93 -9.61
CA ALA A 2 19.69 23.88 -8.78
C ALA A 2 18.76 23.01 -9.65
N PRO A 3 18.71 21.69 -9.43
CA PRO A 3 17.82 20.82 -10.18
C PRO A 3 16.37 21.25 -9.93
N VAL A 4 15.62 21.47 -11.01
CA VAL A 4 14.18 21.73 -10.94
C VAL A 4 13.51 20.45 -10.43
N HIS A 5 12.93 20.48 -9.23
CA HIS A 5 12.15 19.37 -8.70
C HIS A 5 10.97 19.12 -9.64
N ARG A 6 11.02 18.03 -10.42
CA ARG A 6 9.89 17.59 -11.23
C ARG A 6 8.96 16.76 -10.35
N SER A 7 7.73 17.23 -10.20
CA SER A 7 6.66 16.44 -9.60
C SER A 7 6.46 15.16 -10.41
N ALA A 8 6.45 14.01 -9.74
CA ALA A 8 6.01 12.74 -10.33
C ALA A 8 4.49 12.69 -10.51
N LEU A 9 3.75 13.58 -9.85
CA LEU A 9 2.30 13.68 -9.99
C LEU A 9 1.93 14.47 -11.25
N LEU A 10 1.15 13.83 -12.11
CA LEU A 10 0.55 14.47 -13.27
C LEU A 10 -0.57 15.43 -12.86
N PRO A 11 -0.73 16.58 -13.55
CA PRO A 11 -1.93 17.39 -13.42
C PRO A 11 -3.18 16.57 -13.78
N ARG A 12 -4.31 16.86 -13.12
CA ARG A 12 -5.57 16.12 -13.28
C ARG A 12 -5.97 15.91 -14.74
N GLN A 13 -5.95 16.98 -15.53
CA GLN A 13 -6.32 16.92 -16.96
C GLN A 13 -5.43 15.94 -17.75
N GLN A 14 -4.14 15.87 -17.43
CA GLN A 14 -3.21 14.95 -18.08
C GLN A 14 -3.45 13.51 -17.63
N ALA A 15 -3.74 13.27 -16.35
CA ALA A 15 -4.11 11.95 -15.84
C ALA A 15 -5.42 11.44 -16.49
N GLU A 16 -6.43 12.30 -16.58
CA GLU A 16 -7.71 11.98 -17.23
C GLU A 16 -7.52 11.70 -18.73
N ALA A 17 -6.64 12.44 -19.42
CA ALA A 17 -6.30 12.20 -20.82
C ALA A 17 -5.58 10.85 -21.05
N LEU A 18 -4.94 10.30 -20.02
CA LEU A 18 -4.36 8.94 -20.02
C LEU A 18 -5.39 7.86 -19.63
N GLY A 19 -6.67 8.22 -19.45
CA GLY A 19 -7.75 7.29 -19.13
C GLY A 19 -7.94 7.04 -17.63
N VAL A 20 -7.28 7.80 -16.75
CA VAL A 20 -7.51 7.70 -15.30
C VAL A 20 -8.89 8.28 -14.97
N VAL A 21 -9.80 7.43 -14.51
CA VAL A 21 -11.12 7.86 -14.02
C VAL A 21 -10.98 8.32 -12.58
N TRP A 22 -11.23 9.60 -12.34
CA TRP A 22 -11.22 10.15 -10.98
C TRP A 22 -12.28 9.47 -10.10
N ARG A 23 -11.86 8.94 -8.95
CA ARG A 23 -12.70 8.13 -8.05
C ARG A 23 -13.33 6.90 -8.74
N GLY A 24 -12.73 6.39 -9.83
CA GLY A 24 -13.29 5.26 -10.58
C GLY A 24 -13.41 3.95 -9.82
N ASN A 25 -12.67 3.79 -8.71
CA ASN A 25 -12.75 2.64 -7.80
C ASN A 25 -13.33 3.01 -6.43
N ALA A 26 -13.91 4.20 -6.27
CA ALA A 26 -14.52 4.60 -5.02
C ALA A 26 -15.84 3.85 -4.84
N SER A 27 -16.08 3.35 -3.63
CA SER A 27 -17.38 2.85 -3.23
C SER A 27 -18.40 3.98 -3.17
N GLU A 28 -19.67 3.69 -3.49
CA GLU A 28 -20.81 4.63 -3.33
C GLU A 28 -20.85 5.23 -1.93
N GLU A 29 -20.63 4.39 -0.92
CA GLU A 29 -20.47 4.81 0.48
C GLU A 29 -18.98 4.85 0.84
N SER A 30 -18.52 6.00 1.32
CA SER A 30 -17.13 6.17 1.76
C SER A 30 -16.84 5.25 2.95
N SER A 31 -15.71 4.54 2.91
CA SER A 31 -15.24 3.74 4.05
C SER A 31 -15.02 4.58 5.30
N HIS A 32 -14.79 5.91 5.16
CA HIS A 32 -14.64 6.82 6.30
C HIS A 32 -15.92 6.94 7.13
N GLU A 33 -17.10 6.86 6.50
CA GLU A 33 -18.38 6.85 7.22
C GLU A 33 -18.56 5.56 8.03
N LYS A 34 -17.95 4.46 7.58
CA LYS A 34 -17.96 3.17 8.28
C LYS A 34 -16.94 3.08 9.39
N LEU A 35 -15.98 4.02 9.45
CA LEU A 35 -15.00 4.00 10.52
C LEU A 35 -15.71 4.19 11.84
N THR A 36 -16.57 5.20 12.03
CA THR A 36 -17.14 5.51 13.35
C THR A 36 -18.25 4.57 13.83
N VAL A 37 -18.77 3.69 12.96
CA VAL A 37 -19.89 2.80 13.31
C VAL A 37 -19.39 1.68 14.24
N GLY A 38 -19.71 1.79 15.52
CA GLY A 38 -19.45 0.74 16.52
C GLY A 38 -18.05 0.75 17.11
N ILE A 39 -17.25 1.80 16.91
CA ILE A 39 -15.99 1.95 17.63
C ILE A 39 -16.26 2.46 19.05
N GLY A 40 -15.77 1.75 20.06
CA GLY A 40 -15.63 2.26 21.42
C GLY A 40 -14.46 3.22 21.55
N GLU A 41 -13.87 3.32 22.74
CA GLU A 41 -12.63 4.08 22.91
C GLU A 41 -11.48 3.43 22.13
N MET A 42 -10.79 4.22 21.30
CA MET A 42 -9.59 3.80 20.61
C MET A 42 -8.40 3.82 21.57
N PRO A 43 -7.44 2.89 21.45
CA PRO A 43 -6.24 2.90 22.27
C PRO A 43 -5.40 4.15 21.97
N ALA A 44 -4.72 4.67 23.00
CA ALA A 44 -3.83 5.82 22.87
C ALA A 44 -2.59 5.53 22.04
N ASP A 45 -2.17 4.26 22.00
CA ASP A 45 -1.07 3.76 21.17
C ASP A 45 -1.45 2.37 20.63
N PHE A 46 -1.17 2.14 19.35
CA PHE A 46 -1.42 0.85 18.71
C PHE A 46 -0.49 0.66 17.52
N THR A 47 0.12 -0.51 17.44
CA THR A 47 0.85 -0.97 16.26
C THR A 47 0.56 -2.45 16.01
N TRP A 48 0.35 -2.80 14.75
CA TRP A 48 0.28 -4.21 14.36
C TRP A 48 1.62 -4.93 14.55
N CYS A 49 2.73 -4.19 14.58
CA CYS A 49 4.06 -4.78 14.74
C CYS A 49 4.37 -5.19 16.19
N ASP A 50 3.52 -4.80 17.14
CA ASP A 50 3.51 -5.25 18.53
C ASP A 50 2.09 -5.14 19.09
N LYS A 51 1.26 -6.12 18.72
CA LYS A 51 -0.08 -6.24 19.26
C LYS A 51 -0.07 -7.34 20.33
N ASP A 52 -0.16 -6.93 21.59
CA ASP A 52 -0.18 -7.81 22.76
C ASP A 52 1.07 -8.72 22.83
N GLY A 53 2.26 -8.19 22.48
CA GLY A 53 3.51 -8.95 22.44
C GLY A 53 3.71 -9.79 21.17
N VAL A 54 2.81 -9.68 20.19
CA VAL A 54 2.88 -10.42 18.91
C VAL A 54 3.09 -9.47 17.74
N ASN A 55 4.12 -9.73 16.94
CA ASN A 55 4.41 -8.95 15.75
C ASN A 55 3.67 -9.48 14.52
N TYR A 56 2.74 -8.70 13.98
CA TYR A 56 1.98 -9.01 12.76
C TYR A 56 2.47 -8.31 11.50
N CYS A 57 3.52 -7.51 11.59
CA CYS A 57 4.16 -6.91 10.43
C CYS A 57 5.12 -7.92 9.78
N THR A 58 5.11 -7.95 8.46
CA THR A 58 6.10 -8.64 7.64
C THR A 58 7.32 -7.76 7.41
N MET A 59 8.34 -8.32 6.74
CA MET A 59 9.63 -7.65 6.56
C MET A 59 9.52 -6.28 5.87
N SER A 60 10.36 -5.34 6.29
CA SER A 60 10.59 -4.11 5.53
C SER A 60 11.19 -4.42 4.16
N ARG A 61 10.72 -3.71 3.13
CA ARG A 61 11.16 -3.87 1.74
C ARG A 61 11.87 -2.61 1.26
N ASN A 62 12.65 -2.74 0.19
CA ASN A 62 13.43 -1.65 -0.37
C ASN A 62 13.24 -1.57 -1.89
N GLU A 63 12.69 -0.45 -2.36
CA GLU A 63 12.48 -0.17 -3.78
C GLU A 63 13.65 0.58 -4.46
N HIS A 64 14.67 1.00 -3.68
CA HIS A 64 15.75 1.85 -4.17
C HIS A 64 16.94 1.06 -4.74
N ILE A 65 17.08 -0.21 -4.37
CA ILE A 65 18.24 -1.06 -4.74
C ILE A 65 17.79 -2.34 -5.42
N PRO A 66 18.62 -2.92 -6.32
CA PRO A 66 19.86 -2.37 -6.85
C PRO A 66 19.65 -1.24 -7.86
N GLN A 67 18.40 -1.04 -8.32
CA GLN A 67 17.98 0.07 -9.17
C GLN A 67 16.73 0.68 -8.58
N TYR A 68 16.66 2.00 -8.57
CA TYR A 68 15.47 2.70 -8.10
C TYR A 68 14.29 2.42 -9.02
N CYS A 69 13.16 2.07 -8.43
CA CYS A 69 11.89 1.85 -9.10
C CYS A 69 10.80 2.58 -8.31
N GLY A 70 10.05 3.48 -8.95
CA GLY A 70 8.92 4.25 -8.35
C GLY A 70 7.71 3.36 -8.00
N SER A 71 7.93 2.30 -7.25
CA SER A 71 6.99 1.19 -7.03
C SER A 71 6.43 1.17 -5.62
N CYS A 72 6.43 2.31 -4.93
CA CYS A 72 6.01 2.41 -3.54
C CYS A 72 4.54 2.01 -3.40
N TRP A 73 3.73 2.32 -4.41
CA TRP A 73 2.34 1.91 -4.52
C TRP A 73 2.18 0.37 -4.53
N ALA A 74 3.05 -0.33 -5.26
CA ALA A 74 3.04 -1.79 -5.37
C ALA A 74 3.59 -2.44 -4.09
N HIS A 75 4.67 -1.89 -3.54
CA HIS A 75 5.23 -2.32 -2.26
C HIS A 75 4.22 -2.19 -1.12
N ALA A 76 3.56 -1.04 -0.99
CA ALA A 76 2.56 -0.80 0.05
C ALA A 76 1.38 -1.77 -0.05
N ALA A 77 0.82 -1.96 -1.24
CA ALA A 77 -0.30 -2.86 -1.46
C ALA A 77 0.04 -4.32 -1.14
N VAL A 78 1.20 -4.79 -1.62
CA VAL A 78 1.65 -6.18 -1.42
C VAL A 78 2.03 -6.45 0.03
N SER A 79 2.72 -5.52 0.70
CA SER A 79 3.05 -5.64 2.12
C SER A 79 1.80 -5.64 3.00
N ALA A 80 0.82 -4.76 2.72
CA ALA A 80 -0.44 -4.76 3.46
C ALA A 80 -1.20 -6.10 3.30
N LEU A 81 -1.17 -6.71 2.11
CA LEU A 81 -1.73 -8.05 1.92
C LEU A 81 -0.98 -9.11 2.73
N ALA A 82 0.35 -9.07 2.74
CA ALA A 82 1.20 -9.98 3.51
C ALA A 82 0.88 -9.90 5.02
N ASP A 83 0.79 -8.69 5.57
CA ASP A 83 0.45 -8.44 6.97
C ASP A 83 -0.95 -8.95 7.30
N ARG A 84 -1.94 -8.74 6.41
CA ARG A 84 -3.30 -9.27 6.61
C ARG A 84 -3.34 -10.79 6.63
N VAL A 85 -2.54 -11.47 5.82
CA VAL A 85 -2.39 -12.93 5.87
C VAL A 85 -1.78 -13.36 7.21
N LYS A 86 -0.76 -12.64 7.69
CA LYS A 86 -0.14 -12.91 9.00
C LYS A 86 -1.11 -12.71 10.16
N ILE A 87 -1.91 -11.64 10.13
CA ILE A 87 -3.01 -11.37 11.09
C ILE A 87 -4.03 -12.51 11.06
N ALA A 88 -4.52 -12.90 9.88
CA ALA A 88 -5.51 -13.96 9.74
C ALA A 88 -5.00 -15.31 10.27
N ARG A 89 -3.69 -15.54 10.16
CA ARG A 89 -3.01 -16.74 10.68
C ARG A 89 -2.55 -16.61 12.13
N LYS A 90 -2.90 -15.52 12.84
CA LYS A 90 -2.48 -15.27 14.23
C LYS A 90 -0.95 -15.35 14.42
N ALA A 91 -0.19 -14.92 13.42
CA ALA A 91 1.28 -15.01 13.36
C ALA A 91 1.84 -16.44 13.45
N GLU A 92 1.05 -17.47 13.15
CA GLU A 92 1.51 -18.86 13.15
C GLU A 92 2.16 -19.27 11.82
N GLY A 93 3.36 -19.86 11.88
CA GLY A 93 4.12 -20.36 10.74
C GLY A 93 4.97 -19.28 10.04
N ILE A 94 5.43 -19.56 8.83
CA ILE A 94 6.31 -18.64 8.09
C ILE A 94 5.55 -17.43 7.53
N ASP A 95 6.23 -16.29 7.46
CA ASP A 95 5.71 -15.09 6.81
C ASP A 95 5.57 -15.33 5.29
N ILE A 96 4.37 -15.09 4.77
CA ILE A 96 4.10 -15.14 3.34
C ILE A 96 4.35 -13.77 2.76
N ASN A 97 5.34 -13.69 1.86
CA ASN A 97 5.76 -12.46 1.22
C ASN A 97 5.47 -12.53 -0.29
N PRO A 98 4.34 -11.97 -0.76
CA PRO A 98 4.01 -12.03 -2.18
C PRO A 98 5.03 -11.25 -3.03
N SER A 99 5.12 -11.64 -4.30
CA SER A 99 6.05 -11.06 -5.26
C SER A 99 5.56 -9.70 -5.77
N VAL A 100 6.26 -8.63 -5.39
CA VAL A 100 6.02 -7.28 -5.93
C VAL A 100 6.28 -7.27 -7.44
N GLN A 101 7.32 -7.98 -7.90
CA GLN A 101 7.68 -8.02 -9.31
C GLN A 101 6.59 -8.66 -10.19
N HIS A 102 5.83 -9.62 -9.65
CA HIS A 102 4.72 -10.22 -10.39
C HIS A 102 3.62 -9.20 -10.65
N LEU A 103 3.29 -8.35 -9.68
CA LEU A 103 2.32 -7.26 -9.87
C LEU A 103 2.83 -6.25 -10.92
N LEU A 104 4.12 -5.90 -10.87
CA LEU A 104 4.73 -4.97 -11.83
C LEU A 104 4.76 -5.54 -13.26
N ASN A 105 5.12 -6.81 -13.43
CA ASN A 105 5.30 -7.41 -14.75
C ASN A 105 4.01 -7.94 -15.38
N CYS A 106 3.05 -8.36 -14.55
CA CYS A 106 1.88 -9.11 -15.01
C CYS A 106 0.55 -8.45 -14.66
N GLY A 107 0.54 -7.43 -13.80
CA GLY A 107 -0.69 -6.78 -13.36
C GLY A 107 -1.28 -5.81 -14.38
N GLY A 108 -0.48 -5.28 -15.32
CA GLY A 108 -0.95 -4.30 -16.32
C GLY A 108 -1.43 -2.96 -15.73
N VAL A 109 -1.09 -2.69 -14.46
CA VAL A 109 -1.61 -1.55 -13.65
C VAL A 109 -0.58 -0.45 -13.41
N GLY A 110 0.67 -0.63 -13.86
CA GLY A 110 1.73 0.37 -13.70
C GLY A 110 3.13 -0.19 -13.95
N SER A 111 4.16 0.67 -13.85
CA SER A 111 5.58 0.33 -14.00
C SER A 111 6.43 1.08 -12.96
N CYS A 112 7.76 0.94 -13.03
CA CYS A 112 8.75 1.63 -12.19
C CYS A 112 8.89 3.16 -12.43
N ALA A 113 7.86 3.80 -12.99
CA ALA A 113 7.93 5.20 -13.42
C ALA A 113 7.78 6.19 -12.25
#